data_AF-A0A7W0PBF3-F1
#
_entry.id   AF-A0A7W0PBF3-F1
#
_cell.length_a   1.000
_cell.length_b   1.000
_cell.length_c   1.000
_cell.angle_alpha   90.00
_cell.angle_beta   90.00
_cell.angle_gamma   90.00
#
_symmetry.space_group_name_H-M   'P 1'
#
loop_
_entity.id
_entity.type
_entity.pdbx_description
1 polymer ?
#
loop_
_entity_poly.entity_id
_entity_poly.type
_entity_poly.pdbx_seq_one_letter_code
_entity_poly.pdbx_strand_id
1 'polypeptide(L)'
;MLVEVLERAGYEVREATSGTEALGHLEGAAPTVAVLDIDIPGMNGYALCRELKERYADQIGVIFVTGTRIEAFDRVGGLLIGADDYLVKPFDPDELVARVRGLESRAVEARAGAARASNGGNGSHRTSTSIEGFGLTPREREILDLLVAGNNQAEIAVKLVISPKTVATHIQRVLSKLDVRSRAEAVALVARERSTDRF
;
A
#
# COMPACT_ATOMS: atom_id res chain seq x y z
N MET A 1 -0.26 20.18 17.57
CA MET A 1 -1.47 20.12 16.74
C MET A 1 -1.73 18.74 16.13
N LEU A 2 -0.93 18.20 15.19
CA LEU A 2 -1.22 16.86 14.63
C LEU A 2 -1.22 15.74 15.70
N VAL A 3 -0.20 15.74 16.57
CA VAL A 3 -0.08 14.78 17.68
C VAL A 3 -1.34 14.82 18.56
N GLU A 4 -1.70 16.01 19.07
CA GLU A 4 -2.87 16.21 19.91
C GLU A 4 -4.19 15.76 19.26
N VAL A 5 -4.35 16.00 17.94
CA VAL A 5 -5.54 15.56 17.18
C VAL A 5 -5.63 14.03 17.17
N LEU A 6 -4.52 13.34 16.89
CA LEU A 6 -4.47 11.89 16.83
C LEU A 6 -4.61 11.24 18.21
N GLU A 7 -3.98 11.81 19.24
CA GLU A 7 -4.12 11.36 20.63
C GLU A 7 -5.58 11.48 21.11
N ARG A 8 -6.24 12.62 20.82
CA ARG A 8 -7.67 12.80 21.11
C ARG A 8 -8.57 11.83 20.34
N ALA A 9 -8.13 11.38 19.17
CA ALA A 9 -8.80 10.34 18.40
C ALA A 9 -8.54 8.92 18.94
N GLY A 10 -7.68 8.76 19.97
CA GLY A 10 -7.41 7.51 20.66
C GLY A 10 -6.13 6.80 20.24
N TYR A 11 -5.26 7.44 19.46
CA TYR A 11 -4.01 6.84 18.97
C TYR A 11 -2.84 7.05 19.93
N GLU A 12 -1.99 6.03 20.08
CA GLU A 12 -0.63 6.20 20.60
C GLU A 12 0.21 6.83 19.49
N VAL A 13 0.78 8.01 19.75
CA VAL A 13 1.56 8.76 18.75
C VAL A 13 3.02 8.80 19.17
N ARG A 14 3.91 8.44 18.24
CA ARG A 14 5.36 8.62 18.37
C ARG A 14 5.80 9.66 17.36
N GLU A 15 6.14 10.84 17.84
CA GLU A 15 6.61 11.93 16.99
C GLU A 15 8.09 11.73 16.62
N ALA A 16 8.41 12.06 15.36
CA ALA A 16 9.78 12.15 14.91
C ALA A 16 9.97 13.46 14.15
N THR A 17 11.02 14.20 14.51
CA THR A 17 11.40 15.48 13.92
C THR A 17 12.49 15.32 12.85
N SER A 18 13.05 14.11 12.73
CA SER A 18 14.03 13.75 11.73
C SER A 18 13.80 12.33 11.21
N GLY A 19 14.33 12.04 10.03
CA GLY A 19 14.27 10.70 9.48
C GLY A 19 15.00 9.64 10.31
N THR A 20 16.11 10.01 10.96
CA THR A 20 16.84 9.10 11.85
C THR A 20 16.02 8.74 13.08
N GLU A 21 15.35 9.72 13.69
CA GLU A 21 14.43 9.50 14.81
C GLU A 21 13.24 8.62 14.38
N ALA A 22 12.68 8.88 13.19
CA ALA A 22 11.60 8.08 12.64
C ALA A 22 11.99 6.62 12.44
N LEU A 23 13.20 6.35 11.96
CA LEU A 23 13.74 4.99 11.83
C LEU A 23 13.99 4.33 13.18
N GLY A 24 14.47 5.09 14.18
CA GLY A 24 14.64 4.60 15.55
C GLY A 24 13.32 4.12 16.17
N HIS A 25 12.21 4.80 15.89
CA HIS A 25 10.87 4.37 16.36
C HIS A 25 10.37 3.06 15.73
N LEU A 26 11.00 2.59 14.65
CA LEU A 26 10.71 1.27 14.05
C LEU A 26 11.41 0.13 14.80
N GLU A 27 12.44 0.42 15.59
CA GLU A 27 13.17 -0.55 16.40
C GLU A 27 12.38 -0.88 17.67
N GLY A 28 11.46 -1.85 17.56
CA GLY A 28 10.70 -2.38 18.69
C GLY A 28 9.31 -2.85 18.29
N ALA A 29 8.41 -1.89 18.02
CA ALA A 29 7.05 -2.17 17.57
C ALA A 29 6.70 -1.28 16.38
N ALA A 30 6.48 -1.89 15.23
CA ALA A 30 6.17 -1.17 13.99
C ALA A 30 4.81 -0.46 14.09
N PRO A 31 4.73 0.84 13.78
CA PRO A 31 3.48 1.58 13.78
C PRO A 31 2.51 1.00 12.74
N THR A 32 1.21 1.08 13.01
CA THR A 32 0.15 0.67 12.05
C THR A 32 -0.03 1.69 10.93
N VAL A 33 0.17 2.98 11.24
CA VAL A 33 0.09 4.07 10.27
C VAL A 33 1.26 5.02 10.48
N ALA A 34 1.90 5.44 9.39
CA ALA A 34 2.89 6.51 9.35
C ALA A 34 2.31 7.73 8.65
N VAL A 35 2.31 8.87 9.34
CA VAL A 35 1.95 10.17 8.78
C VAL A 35 3.25 10.93 8.52
N LEU A 36 3.63 11.05 7.25
CA LEU A 36 4.94 11.55 6.85
C LEU A 36 4.81 12.92 6.20
N ASP A 37 5.49 13.93 6.74
CA ASP A 37 5.71 15.14 5.98
C ASP A 37 6.64 14.84 4.78
N ILE A 38 6.37 15.41 3.61
CA ILE A 38 7.27 15.23 2.45
C ILE A 38 8.54 16.07 2.61
N ASP A 39 8.40 17.28 3.15
CA ASP A 39 9.48 18.25 3.25
C ASP A 39 10.14 18.21 4.64
N ILE A 40 10.43 17.01 5.15
CA ILE A 40 11.14 16.83 6.44
C ILE A 40 12.58 17.33 6.32
N PRO A 41 13.06 18.21 7.22
CA PRO A 41 14.47 18.59 7.25
C PRO A 41 15.39 17.37 7.47
N GLY A 42 16.39 17.21 6.61
CA GLY A 42 17.43 16.19 6.78
C GLY A 42 17.09 14.78 6.28
N MET A 43 15.87 14.51 5.79
CA MET A 43 15.54 13.26 5.10
C MET A 43 14.46 13.47 4.03
N ASN A 44 14.54 12.72 2.94
CA ASN A 44 13.49 12.71 1.94
C ASN A 44 12.32 11.81 2.42
N GLY A 45 11.14 12.36 2.70
CA GLY A 45 9.95 11.61 3.13
C GLY A 45 9.57 10.47 2.18
N TYR A 46 9.86 10.62 0.88
CA TYR A 46 9.71 9.56 -0.11
C TYR A 46 10.63 8.36 0.13
N ALA A 47 11.87 8.60 0.55
CA ALA A 47 12.82 7.53 0.86
C ALA A 47 12.38 6.73 2.09
N LEU A 48 11.90 7.42 3.13
CA LEU A 48 11.35 6.78 4.32
C LEU A 48 10.10 5.95 4.00
N CYS A 49 9.18 6.48 3.19
CA CYS A 49 8.02 5.72 2.71
C CYS A 49 8.44 4.43 1.99
N ARG A 50 9.45 4.51 1.11
CA ARG A 50 9.94 3.33 0.41
C ARG A 50 10.48 2.28 1.39
N GLU A 51 11.31 2.70 2.34
CA GLU A 51 11.87 1.82 3.37
C GLU A 51 10.77 1.13 4.21
N LEU A 52 9.75 1.89 4.63
CA LEU A 52 8.62 1.36 5.39
C LEU A 52 7.84 0.32 4.59
N LYS A 53 7.57 0.61 3.31
CA LYS A 53 6.84 -0.31 2.43
C LYS A 53 7.67 -1.54 2.05
N GLU A 54 8.99 -1.43 1.95
CA GLU A 54 9.87 -2.57 1.75
C GLU A 54 9.92 -3.50 2.97
N ARG A 55 9.93 -2.94 4.19
CA ARG A 55 9.99 -3.73 5.43
C ARG A 55 8.66 -4.34 5.84
N TYR A 56 7.57 -3.59 5.70
CA TYR A 56 6.27 -3.95 6.29
C TYR A 56 5.15 -4.13 5.27
N ALA A 57 5.39 -3.80 3.99
CA ALA A 57 4.40 -3.90 2.93
C ALA A 57 3.05 -3.28 3.32
N ASP A 58 1.98 -4.06 3.29
CA ASP A 58 0.62 -3.62 3.59
C ASP A 58 0.30 -3.64 5.09
N GLN A 59 1.22 -4.10 5.94
CA GLN A 59 1.10 -4.09 7.41
C GLN A 59 1.37 -2.71 8.02
N ILE A 60 1.67 -1.71 7.19
CA ILE A 60 1.76 -0.30 7.55
C ILE A 60 1.04 0.56 6.52
N GLY A 61 0.12 1.41 6.97
CA GLY A 61 -0.44 2.47 6.15
C GLY A 61 0.48 3.70 6.12
N VAL A 62 0.66 4.33 4.97
CA VAL A 62 1.49 5.54 4.82
C VAL A 62 0.65 6.67 4.21
N ILE A 63 0.54 7.78 4.93
CA ILE A 63 -0.04 9.03 4.43
C ILE A 63 1.09 10.03 4.23
N PHE A 64 1.20 10.61 3.04
CA PHE A 64 1.98 11.82 2.87
C PHE A 64 1.20 13.05 3.25
N VAL A 65 1.86 13.98 3.93
CA VAL A 65 1.34 15.29 4.26
C VAL A 65 2.30 16.35 3.72
N THR A 66 1.80 17.39 3.07
CA THR A 66 2.69 18.44 2.49
C THR A 66 1.98 19.77 2.38
N GLY A 67 2.74 20.87 2.50
CA GLY A 67 2.24 22.21 2.16
C GLY A 67 2.75 22.74 0.82
N THR A 68 3.69 22.06 0.16
CA THR A 68 4.37 22.58 -1.04
C THR A 68 4.21 21.72 -2.27
N ARG A 69 3.98 20.40 -2.10
CA ARG A 69 3.85 19.41 -3.18
C ARG A 69 2.37 19.19 -3.53
N ILE A 70 1.73 20.22 -4.06
CA ILE A 70 0.27 20.27 -4.22
C ILE A 70 -0.21 19.88 -5.61
N GLU A 71 0.71 19.67 -6.55
CA GLU A 71 0.39 19.40 -7.95
C GLU A 71 -0.10 17.95 -8.15
N ALA A 72 -0.84 17.72 -9.23
CA ALA A 72 -1.35 16.38 -9.53
C ALA A 72 -0.22 15.34 -9.70
N PHE A 73 0.91 15.75 -10.30
CA PHE A 73 2.05 14.86 -10.49
C PHE A 73 2.76 14.51 -9.17
N ASP A 74 2.75 15.40 -8.17
CA ASP A 74 3.32 15.13 -6.86
C ASP A 74 2.53 14.03 -6.14
N ARG A 75 1.19 14.14 -6.17
CA ARG A 75 0.28 13.12 -5.60
C ARG A 75 0.49 11.77 -6.27
N VAL A 76 0.51 11.74 -7.60
CA VAL A 76 0.75 10.52 -8.37
C VAL A 76 2.13 9.94 -8.04
N GLY A 77 3.15 10.77 -7.90
CA GLY A 77 4.51 10.39 -7.50
C GLY A 77 4.57 9.74 -6.12
N GLY A 78 3.85 10.28 -5.13
CA GLY A 78 3.77 9.71 -3.79
C GLY A 78 3.12 8.32 -3.77
N LEU A 79 1.98 8.17 -4.46
CA LEU A 79 1.28 6.88 -4.56
C LEU A 79 2.12 5.82 -5.28
N LEU A 80 2.85 6.24 -6.32
CA LEU A 80 3.82 5.44 -7.07
C LEU A 80 4.89 4.79 -6.18
N ILE A 81 5.41 5.57 -5.25
CA ILE A 81 6.46 5.16 -4.31
C ILE A 81 5.91 4.11 -3.35
N GLY A 82 4.61 4.16 -3.09
CA GLY A 82 3.88 3.19 -2.29
C GLY A 82 3.08 3.81 -1.16
N ALA A 83 2.98 5.14 -1.07
CA ALA A 83 2.05 5.73 -0.10
C ALA A 83 0.61 5.32 -0.44
N ASP A 84 -0.18 5.13 0.61
CA ASP A 84 -1.58 4.74 0.48
C ASP A 84 -2.49 5.95 0.38
N ASP A 85 -2.05 7.11 0.87
CA ASP A 85 -2.81 8.36 0.82
C ASP A 85 -1.90 9.60 0.76
N TYR A 86 -2.50 10.73 0.42
CA TYR A 86 -1.83 12.00 0.21
C TYR A 86 -2.72 13.17 0.64
N LEU A 87 -2.23 14.00 1.54
CA LEU A 87 -2.98 15.10 2.16
C LEU A 87 -2.23 16.43 2.03
N VAL A 88 -2.91 17.44 1.50
CA VAL A 88 -2.34 18.78 1.28
C VAL A 88 -2.71 19.70 2.45
N LYS A 89 -1.74 20.44 2.98
CA LYS A 89 -1.94 21.48 4.00
C LYS A 89 -2.44 22.78 3.34
N PRO A 90 -3.36 23.51 3.99
CA PRO A 90 -4.08 23.14 5.20
C PRO A 90 -5.18 22.09 4.91
N PHE A 91 -5.39 21.18 5.86
CA PHE A 91 -6.45 20.16 5.81
C PHE A 91 -7.26 20.20 7.10
N ASP A 92 -8.46 19.63 7.05
CA ASP A 92 -9.31 19.47 8.23
C ASP A 92 -8.73 18.37 9.16
N PRO A 93 -8.54 18.63 10.46
CA PRO A 93 -8.11 17.59 11.41
C PRO A 93 -8.95 16.30 11.37
N ASP A 94 -10.27 16.42 11.18
CA ASP A 94 -11.17 15.27 11.11
C ASP A 94 -10.97 14.47 9.82
N GLU A 95 -10.57 15.14 8.72
CA GLU A 95 -10.19 14.47 7.48
C GLU A 95 -8.95 13.59 7.69
N LEU A 96 -7.92 14.11 8.37
CA LEU A 96 -6.74 13.32 8.71
C LEU A 96 -7.11 12.10 9.55
N VAL A 97 -7.93 12.28 10.60
CA VAL A 97 -8.35 11.19 11.48
C VAL A 97 -9.12 10.12 10.72
N ALA A 98 -10.03 10.51 9.81
CA ALA A 98 -10.78 9.57 8.99
C ALA A 98 -9.87 8.72 8.09
N ARG A 99 -8.86 9.34 7.46
CA ARG A 99 -7.88 8.64 6.61
C ARG A 99 -7.00 7.69 7.42
N VAL A 100 -6.53 8.12 8.59
CA VAL A 100 -5.75 7.28 9.51
C VAL A 100 -6.54 6.05 9.95
N ARG A 101 -7.81 6.20 10.35
CA ARG A 101 -8.70 5.08 10.70
C ARG A 101 -8.84 4.06 9.56
N GLY A 102 -9.06 4.54 8.34
CA GLY A 102 -9.19 3.66 7.18
C GLY A 102 -7.91 2.87 6.89
N LEU A 103 -6.75 3.48 7.10
CA LEU A 103 -5.46 2.81 6.91
C LEU A 103 -5.11 1.84 8.02
N GLU A 104 -5.39 2.20 9.26
CA GLU A 104 -5.21 1.35 10.43
C GLU A 104 -5.98 0.04 10.25
N SER A 105 -7.27 0.10 9.87
CA SER A 105 -8.10 -1.08 9.63
C SER A 105 -7.45 -2.03 8.62
N ARG A 106 -6.98 -1.50 7.49
CA ARG A 106 -6.30 -2.28 6.45
C ARG A 106 -4.99 -2.90 6.94
N ALA A 107 -4.19 -2.14 7.70
CA ALA A 107 -2.93 -2.61 8.25
C ALA A 107 -3.13 -3.74 9.28
N VAL A 108 -4.16 -3.63 10.14
CA VAL A 108 -4.53 -4.65 11.12
C VAL A 108 -4.99 -5.94 10.42
N GLU A 109 -5.83 -5.83 9.39
CA GLU A 109 -6.25 -6.97 8.57
C GLU A 109 -5.05 -7.67 7.91
N ALA A 110 -4.12 -6.90 7.33
CA ALA A 110 -2.91 -7.43 6.72
C ALA A 110 -2.02 -8.18 7.72
N ARG A 111 -1.82 -7.63 8.93
CA ARG A 111 -1.07 -8.29 10.01
C ARG A 111 -1.73 -9.58 10.47
N ALA A 112 -3.05 -9.59 10.62
CA ALA A 112 -3.80 -10.78 10.99
C ALA A 112 -3.70 -11.88 9.92
N GLY A 113 -3.73 -11.50 8.62
CA GLY A 113 -3.51 -12.41 7.50
C GLY A 113 -2.11 -13.04 7.52
N ALA A 114 -1.07 -12.21 7.71
CA ALA A 114 0.32 -12.68 7.79
C ALA A 114 0.54 -13.66 8.96
N ALA A 115 -0.02 -13.39 10.14
CA ALA A 115 0.08 -14.27 11.31
C ALA A 115 -0.63 -15.62 11.13
N ARG A 116 -1.75 -15.66 10.38
CA ARG A 116 -2.43 -16.91 10.04
C ARG A 116 -1.64 -17.75 9.06
N ALA A 117 -0.96 -17.11 8.10
CA ALA A 117 -0.09 -17.78 7.15
C ALA A 117 1.13 -18.42 7.83
N SER A 118 1.71 -17.76 8.85
CA SER A 118 2.86 -18.30 9.60
C SER A 118 2.47 -19.44 10.57
N ASN A 119 1.25 -19.43 11.13
CA ASN A 119 0.76 -20.49 12.03
C ASN A 119 0.21 -21.75 11.31
N GLY A 120 0.06 -21.71 9.98
CA GLY A 120 -0.52 -22.80 9.17
C GLY A 120 0.42 -23.97 8.83
N GLY A 121 1.56 -24.12 9.52
CA GLY A 121 2.52 -25.18 9.26
C GLY A 121 2.06 -26.56 9.76
N ASN A 122 1.27 -27.28 8.96
CA ASN A 122 1.50 -28.66 8.47
C ASN A 122 0.15 -29.35 8.12
N GLY A 123 -0.12 -29.60 6.83
CA GLY A 123 -1.32 -30.34 6.44
C GLY A 123 -1.65 -30.32 4.94
N SER A 124 -0.83 -31.02 4.15
CA SER A 124 -1.12 -31.50 2.79
C SER A 124 -1.36 -30.44 1.70
N HIS A 125 -0.57 -30.56 0.64
CA HIS A 125 -0.85 -30.07 -0.70
C HIS A 125 -2.31 -30.34 -1.13
N ARG A 126 -3.16 -29.33 -0.98
CA ARG A 126 -4.15 -28.98 -1.98
C ARG A 126 -3.93 -27.51 -2.30
N THR A 127 -3.40 -27.27 -3.49
CA THR A 127 -3.33 -25.98 -4.17
C THR A 127 -4.73 -25.36 -4.26
N SER A 128 -5.17 -24.70 -3.19
CA SER A 128 -6.20 -23.66 -3.28
C SER A 128 -5.56 -22.52 -4.06
N THR A 129 -5.83 -22.55 -5.36
CA THR A 129 -5.30 -21.60 -6.35
C THR A 129 -6.24 -20.41 -6.39
N SER A 130 -6.51 -19.80 -5.23
CA SER A 130 -7.46 -18.70 -5.13
C SER A 130 -6.72 -17.39 -5.03
N ILE A 131 -7.00 -16.44 -5.93
CA ILE A 131 -6.25 -15.17 -6.02
C ILE A 131 -6.41 -14.31 -4.77
N GLU A 132 -7.50 -14.53 -4.05
CA GLU A 132 -7.76 -13.92 -2.74
C GLU A 132 -6.66 -14.22 -1.70
N GLY A 133 -5.94 -15.34 -1.84
CA GLY A 133 -4.86 -15.72 -0.93
C GLY A 133 -3.54 -14.95 -1.11
N PHE A 134 -3.34 -14.23 -2.21
CA PHE A 134 -2.05 -13.57 -2.51
C PHE A 134 -1.93 -12.13 -1.96
N GLY A 135 -2.93 -11.62 -1.23
CA GLY A 135 -2.82 -10.34 -0.54
C GLY A 135 -2.60 -9.13 -1.47
N LEU A 136 -3.27 -9.11 -2.63
CA LEU A 136 -3.25 -7.95 -3.52
C LEU A 136 -3.98 -6.77 -2.89
N THR A 137 -3.33 -5.60 -2.90
CA THR A 137 -3.96 -4.31 -2.54
C THR A 137 -5.12 -4.00 -3.49
N PRO A 138 -6.04 -3.09 -3.12
CA PRO A 138 -7.12 -2.67 -4.01
C PRO A 138 -6.60 -2.19 -5.38
N ARG A 139 -5.50 -1.41 -5.38
CA ARG A 139 -4.91 -0.89 -6.60
C ARG A 139 -4.26 -1.98 -7.46
N GLU A 140 -3.61 -2.96 -6.85
CA GLU A 140 -3.05 -4.12 -7.56
C GLU A 140 -4.15 -5.02 -8.14
N ARG A 141 -5.28 -5.14 -7.44
CA ARG A 141 -6.45 -5.88 -7.92
C ARG A 141 -7.10 -5.21 -9.12
N GLU A 142 -7.28 -3.89 -9.08
CA GLU A 142 -7.73 -3.10 -10.23
C GLU A 142 -6.80 -3.29 -11.44
N ILE A 143 -5.48 -3.28 -11.22
CA ILE A 143 -4.49 -3.51 -12.26
C ILE A 143 -4.63 -4.93 -12.82
N LEU A 144 -4.76 -5.94 -11.96
CA LEU A 144 -4.95 -7.33 -12.37
C LEU A 144 -6.23 -7.53 -13.18
N ASP A 145 -7.35 -6.93 -12.76
CA ASP A 145 -8.61 -6.99 -13.49
C ASP A 145 -8.50 -6.36 -14.88
N LEU A 146 -7.81 -5.24 -15.01
CA LEU A 146 -7.58 -4.61 -16.30
C LEU A 146 -6.63 -5.42 -17.19
N LEU A 147 -5.62 -6.08 -16.63
CA LEU A 147 -4.77 -7.02 -17.35
C LEU A 147 -5.59 -8.21 -17.88
N VAL A 148 -6.47 -8.76 -17.06
CA VAL A 148 -7.37 -9.87 -17.43
C VAL A 148 -8.36 -9.43 -18.52
N ALA A 149 -8.82 -8.18 -18.47
CA ALA A 149 -9.63 -7.57 -19.52
C ALA A 149 -8.84 -7.24 -20.81
N GLY A 150 -7.56 -7.62 -20.90
CA GLY A 150 -6.73 -7.49 -22.10
C GLY A 150 -6.14 -6.09 -22.33
N ASN A 151 -6.22 -5.20 -21.35
CA ASN A 151 -5.73 -3.84 -21.51
C ASN A 151 -4.20 -3.82 -21.50
N ASN A 152 -3.63 -3.05 -22.42
CA ASN A 152 -2.20 -2.79 -22.42
C ASN A 152 -1.83 -1.71 -21.39
N GLN A 153 -0.54 -1.55 -21.13
CA GLN A 153 -0.05 -0.62 -20.12
C GLN A 153 -0.48 0.85 -20.34
N ALA A 154 -0.58 1.31 -21.59
CA ALA A 154 -0.99 2.66 -21.91
C ALA A 154 -2.50 2.87 -21.66
N GLU A 155 -3.32 1.88 -22.02
CA GLU A 155 -4.77 1.91 -21.77
C GLU A 155 -5.09 1.89 -20.28
N ILE A 156 -4.37 1.06 -19.51
CA ILE A 156 -4.50 1.01 -18.04
C ILE A 156 -4.13 2.36 -17.43
N ALA A 157 -3.05 2.98 -17.92
CA ALA A 157 -2.61 4.29 -17.44
C ALA A 157 -3.70 5.36 -17.64
N VAL A 158 -4.36 5.37 -18.81
CA VAL A 158 -5.49 6.26 -19.10
C VAL A 158 -6.68 5.95 -18.20
N LYS A 159 -7.07 4.67 -18.06
CA LYS A 159 -8.25 4.27 -17.28
C LYS A 159 -8.12 4.58 -15.78
N LEU A 160 -6.92 4.41 -15.24
CA LEU A 160 -6.63 4.62 -13.82
C LEU A 160 -6.11 6.03 -13.51
N VAL A 161 -5.98 6.88 -14.53
CA VAL A 161 -5.48 8.27 -14.43
C VAL A 161 -4.13 8.34 -13.71
N ILE A 162 -3.18 7.50 -14.15
CA ILE A 162 -1.82 7.40 -13.62
C ILE A 162 -0.80 7.28 -14.75
N SER A 163 0.49 7.43 -14.44
CA SER A 163 1.53 7.33 -15.48
C SER A 163 1.73 5.88 -15.95
N PRO A 164 2.14 5.65 -17.22
CA PRO A 164 2.50 4.31 -17.69
C PRO A 164 3.59 3.64 -16.86
N LYS A 165 4.49 4.43 -16.26
CA LYS A 165 5.53 3.96 -15.34
C LYS A 165 4.93 3.44 -14.01
N THR A 166 3.88 4.08 -13.51
CA THR A 166 3.09 3.62 -12.34
C THR A 166 2.43 2.30 -12.59
N VAL A 167 1.83 2.15 -13.76
CA VAL A 167 1.27 0.88 -14.19
C VAL A 167 2.35 -0.20 -14.24
N ALA A 168 3.54 0.10 -14.77
CA ALA A 168 4.66 -0.85 -14.79
C ALA A 168 5.02 -1.37 -13.39
N THR A 169 5.14 -0.46 -12.42
CA THR A 169 5.45 -0.81 -11.03
C THR A 169 4.35 -1.66 -10.39
N HIS A 170 3.08 -1.28 -10.56
CA HIS A 170 1.98 -2.09 -10.02
C HIS A 170 1.92 -3.48 -10.67
N ILE A 171 2.15 -3.58 -11.99
CA ILE A 171 2.23 -4.88 -12.67
C ILE A 171 3.34 -5.72 -12.04
N GLN A 172 4.55 -5.19 -11.86
CA GLN A 172 5.65 -5.95 -11.24
C GLN A 172 5.31 -6.46 -9.84
N ARG A 173 4.63 -5.64 -9.02
CA ARG A 173 4.19 -6.03 -7.68
C ARG A 173 3.11 -7.11 -7.73
N VAL A 174 2.12 -6.98 -8.63
CA VAL A 174 1.10 -8.01 -8.89
C VAL A 174 1.76 -9.34 -9.27
N LEU A 175 2.70 -9.33 -10.23
CA LEU A 175 3.37 -10.55 -10.68
C LEU A 175 4.15 -11.22 -9.55
N SER A 176 4.86 -10.41 -8.74
CA SER A 176 5.64 -10.90 -7.61
C SER A 176 4.75 -11.50 -6.52
N LYS A 177 3.62 -10.85 -6.20
CA LYS A 177 2.66 -11.34 -5.19
C LYS A 177 1.94 -12.61 -5.64
N LEU A 178 1.63 -12.73 -6.94
CA LEU A 178 1.01 -13.91 -7.52
C LEU A 178 2.00 -15.06 -7.77
N ASP A 179 3.29 -14.87 -7.49
CA ASP A 179 4.38 -15.80 -7.80
C ASP A 179 4.41 -16.26 -9.27
N VAL A 180 4.16 -15.31 -10.19
CA VAL A 180 4.15 -15.54 -11.64
C VAL A 180 5.25 -14.75 -12.32
N ARG A 181 5.78 -15.31 -13.41
CA ARG A 181 6.94 -14.75 -14.12
C ARG A 181 6.53 -13.80 -15.24
N SER A 182 5.25 -13.78 -15.60
CA SER A 182 4.76 -12.92 -16.68
C SER A 182 3.29 -12.52 -16.50
N ARG A 183 2.92 -11.42 -17.16
CA ARG A 183 1.51 -11.00 -17.29
C ARG A 183 0.61 -12.07 -17.89
N ALA A 184 1.13 -12.88 -18.83
CA ALA A 184 0.35 -13.93 -19.46
C ALA A 184 0.03 -15.05 -18.47
N GLU A 185 0.99 -15.39 -17.60
CA GLU A 185 0.77 -16.32 -16.50
C GLU A 185 -0.21 -15.77 -15.47
N ALA A 186 -0.12 -14.48 -15.12
CA ALA A 186 -1.08 -13.84 -14.21
C ALA A 186 -2.52 -13.91 -14.75
N VAL A 187 -2.71 -13.59 -16.03
CA VAL A 187 -4.03 -13.68 -16.69
C VAL A 187 -4.53 -15.13 -16.76
N ALA A 188 -3.64 -16.07 -17.09
CA ALA A 188 -3.98 -17.49 -17.13
C ALA A 188 -4.36 -18.04 -15.75
N LEU A 189 -3.69 -17.59 -14.68
CA LEU A 189 -4.01 -17.94 -13.30
C LEU A 189 -5.46 -17.55 -12.96
N VAL A 190 -5.84 -16.30 -13.23
CA VAL A 190 -7.21 -15.78 -12.96
C VAL A 190 -8.25 -16.52 -13.80
N ALA A 191 -7.95 -16.79 -15.07
CA ALA A 191 -8.88 -17.48 -15.97
C ALA A 191 -9.19 -18.92 -15.51
N ARG A 192 -8.19 -19.61 -14.93
CA ARG A 192 -8.35 -20.96 -14.38
C ARG A 192 -9.19 -20.97 -13.11
N GLU A 193 -9.01 -19.98 -12.24
CA GLU A 193 -9.82 -19.81 -11.03
C GLU A 193 -11.30 -19.59 -11.37
N ARG A 194 -11.62 -18.66 -12.28
CA ARG A 194 -13.00 -18.37 -12.73
C ARG A 194 -13.70 -19.54 -13.43
N SER A 195 -12.93 -20.51 -13.90
CA SER A 195 -13.45 -21.75 -14.50
C SER A 195 -13.77 -22.81 -13.44
N THR A 196 -13.19 -22.70 -12.25
CA THR A 196 -13.34 -23.65 -11.15
C THR A 196 -14.57 -23.32 -10.28
N ASP A 197 -14.98 -22.05 -10.22
CA ASP A 197 -16.19 -21.58 -9.51
C ASP A 197 -17.54 -21.87 -10.22
N ARG A 198 -17.53 -22.57 -11.36
CA ARG A 198 -18.72 -22.80 -12.18
C ARG A 198 -19.35 -24.19 -12.04
N PHE A 199 -19.02 -24.92 -10.96
CA PHE A 199 -19.56 -26.25 -10.65
C PHE A 199 -20.06 -26.35 -9.21
#